data_AF-A0A645GKR0-F1
#
_entry.id   AF-A0A645GKR0-F1
#
_cell.length_a   1.000
_cell.length_b   1.000
_cell.length_c   1.000
_cell.angle_alpha   90.00
_cell.angle_beta   90.00
_cell.angle_gamma   90.00
#
_symmetry.space_group_name_H-M   'P 1'
#
loop_
_entity.id
_entity.type
_entity.pdbx_description
1 polymer ?
#
loop_
_entity_poly.entity_id
_entity_poly.type
_entity_poly.pdbx_seq_one_letter_code
_entity_poly.pdbx_strand_id
1 'polypeptide(L)'
;MSNHVYAPSAVFMSEAFYKRLPADLQKIVMEGAKKFRDASRANQHKDGDRLLKEMVTKDGLKVYYPTDAEMKQFRDAAHVVYKTMEPVLGKELIDIARGADKK
;
A
#
# COMPACT_ATOMS: atom_id res chain seq x y z
N MET A 1 15.45 -5.83 4.14
CA MET A 1 14.05 -5.46 4.30
C MET A 1 13.98 -4.13 5.03
N SER A 2 13.53 -3.08 4.34
CA SER A 2 13.42 -1.73 4.90
C SER A 2 11.99 -1.29 5.19
N ASN A 3 10.98 -1.99 4.66
CA ASN A 3 9.56 -1.66 4.82
C ASN A 3 9.24 -0.18 4.56
N HIS A 4 9.93 0.43 3.60
CA HIS A 4 9.91 1.88 3.36
C HIS A 4 8.67 2.39 2.62
N VAL A 5 7.78 1.49 2.16
CA VAL A 5 6.56 1.86 1.45
C VAL A 5 5.45 0.84 1.71
N TYR A 6 4.24 1.34 1.90
CA TYR A 6 3.02 0.55 1.76
C TYR A 6 2.51 0.70 0.32
N ALA A 7 2.34 -0.40 -0.41
CA ALA A 7 1.95 -0.41 -1.82
C ALA A 7 0.50 -0.93 -1.99
N PRO A 8 -0.53 -0.12 -1.71
CA PRO A 8 -1.92 -0.53 -1.91
C PRO A 8 -2.31 -0.51 -3.39
N SER A 9 -3.18 -1.44 -3.76
CA SER A 9 -3.91 -1.39 -5.04
C SER A 9 -5.35 -0.95 -4.84
N ALA A 10 -5.83 -0.09 -5.71
CA ALA A 10 -7.24 0.29 -5.78
C ALA A 10 -7.99 -0.58 -6.79
N VAL A 11 -9.22 -0.97 -6.44
CA VAL A 11 -10.12 -1.68 -7.35
C VAL A 11 -10.98 -0.63 -8.05
N PHE A 12 -10.89 -0.57 -9.37
CA PHE A 12 -11.60 0.40 -10.20
C PHE A 12 -12.71 -0.26 -11.00
N MET A 13 -13.76 0.51 -11.27
CA MET A 13 -14.86 0.16 -12.17
C MET A 13 -15.32 1.42 -12.89
N SER A 14 -15.83 1.28 -14.12
CA SER A 14 -16.44 2.39 -14.84
C SER A 14 -17.63 2.96 -14.07
N GLU A 15 -17.60 4.26 -13.79
CA GLU A 15 -18.70 4.96 -13.14
C GLU A 15 -20.00 4.88 -13.98
N ALA A 16 -19.88 5.04 -15.29
CA ALA A 16 -21.02 4.96 -16.21
C ALA A 16 -21.66 3.57 -16.21
N PHE A 17 -20.89 2.51 -16.02
CA PHE A 17 -21.43 1.17 -15.85
C PHE A 17 -22.10 1.01 -14.49
N TYR A 18 -21.42 1.42 -13.41
CA TYR A 18 -21.95 1.31 -12.05
C TYR A 18 -23.27 2.04 -11.86
N LYS A 19 -23.40 3.26 -12.38
CA LYS A 19 -24.63 4.06 -12.30
C LYS A 19 -25.80 3.48 -13.09
N ARG A 20 -25.55 2.62 -14.08
CA ARG A 20 -26.59 1.91 -14.85
C ARG A 20 -27.15 0.70 -14.10
N LEU A 21 -26.47 0.22 -13.08
CA LEU A 21 -26.96 -0.88 -12.26
C LEU A 21 -28.10 -0.42 -11.34
N PRO A 22 -29.17 -1.20 -11.18
CA PRO A 22 -30.16 -0.98 -10.13
C PRO A 22 -29.51 -1.05 -8.73
N ALA A 23 -30.17 -0.46 -7.73
CA ALA A 23 -29.60 -0.25 -6.39
C ALA A 23 -29.21 -1.56 -5.67
N ASP A 24 -29.95 -2.64 -5.89
CA ASP A 24 -29.64 -3.97 -5.35
C ASP A 24 -28.35 -4.54 -5.95
N LEU A 25 -28.15 -4.41 -7.26
CA LEU A 25 -26.91 -4.82 -7.92
C LEU A 25 -25.72 -3.93 -7.54
N GLN A 26 -25.93 -2.61 -7.40
CA GLN A 26 -24.90 -1.70 -6.88
C GLN A 26 -24.42 -2.13 -5.49
N LYS A 27 -25.34 -2.55 -4.63
CA LYS A 27 -25.02 -3.07 -3.29
C LYS A 27 -24.19 -4.37 -3.39
N ILE A 28 -24.61 -5.32 -4.23
CA ILE A 28 -23.86 -6.57 -4.44
C ILE A 28 -22.43 -6.30 -4.91
N VAL A 29 -22.25 -5.40 -5.88
CA VAL A 29 -20.91 -5.05 -6.39
C VAL A 29 -20.03 -4.46 -5.29
N MET A 30 -20.56 -3.52 -4.51
CA MET A 30 -19.79 -2.89 -3.43
C MET A 30 -19.45 -3.85 -2.29
N GLU A 31 -20.37 -4.75 -1.93
CA GLU A 31 -20.11 -5.81 -0.95
C GLU A 31 -19.06 -6.80 -1.46
N GLY A 32 -19.15 -7.20 -2.73
CA GLY A 32 -18.16 -8.04 -3.40
C GLY A 32 -16.78 -7.40 -3.43
N ALA A 33 -16.70 -6.11 -3.78
CA ALA A 33 -15.45 -5.34 -3.79
C ALA A 33 -14.80 -5.28 -2.40
N LYS A 34 -15.58 -5.09 -1.33
CA LYS A 34 -15.07 -5.11 0.06
C LYS A 34 -14.53 -6.49 0.44
N LYS A 35 -15.29 -7.56 0.15
CA LYS A 35 -14.85 -8.94 0.40
C LYS A 35 -13.56 -9.28 -0.36
N PHE A 36 -13.50 -8.90 -1.64
CA PHE A 36 -12.32 -9.08 -2.47
C PHE A 36 -11.12 -8.31 -1.93
N ARG A 37 -11.29 -7.03 -1.56
CA ARG A 37 -10.22 -6.20 -0.97
C ARG A 37 -9.60 -6.90 0.23
N ASP A 38 -10.43 -7.37 1.16
CA ASP A 38 -9.96 -7.96 2.42
C ASP A 38 -9.25 -9.30 2.16
N ALA A 39 -9.83 -10.16 1.32
CA ALA A 39 -9.21 -11.43 0.91
C ALA A 39 -7.90 -11.22 0.14
N SER A 40 -7.88 -10.25 -0.78
CA SER A 40 -6.69 -9.95 -1.59
C SER A 40 -5.54 -9.47 -0.72
N ARG A 41 -5.79 -8.59 0.26
CA ARG A 41 -4.77 -8.13 1.22
C ARG A 41 -4.22 -9.30 2.03
N ALA A 42 -5.08 -10.15 2.58
CA ALA A 42 -4.65 -11.32 3.33
C ALA A 42 -3.79 -12.27 2.49
N ASN A 43 -4.19 -12.53 1.24
CA ASN A 43 -3.43 -13.37 0.32
C ASN A 43 -2.09 -12.76 -0.06
N GLN A 44 -2.02 -11.46 -0.34
CA GLN A 44 -0.77 -10.77 -0.69
C GLN A 44 0.26 -10.85 0.44
N HIS A 45 -0.17 -10.69 1.71
CA HIS A 45 0.73 -10.87 2.85
C HIS A 45 1.24 -12.32 2.93
N LYS A 46 0.33 -13.30 2.85
CA LYS A 46 0.67 -14.72 2.91
C LYS A 46 1.63 -15.13 1.79
N ASP A 47 1.37 -14.69 0.56
CA ASP A 47 2.21 -15.01 -0.59
C ASP A 47 3.55 -14.28 -0.54
N GLY A 48 3.59 -13.03 -0.06
CA GLY A 48 4.83 -12.31 0.16
C GLY A 48 5.77 -13.04 1.12
N ASP A 49 5.25 -13.48 2.26
CA ASP A 49 6.03 -14.25 3.25
C ASP A 49 6.50 -15.59 2.68
N ARG A 50 5.62 -16.30 1.97
CA ARG A 50 5.94 -17.56 1.32
C ARG A 50 7.04 -17.39 0.28
N LEU A 51 6.91 -16.42 -0.63
CA LEU A 51 7.88 -16.16 -1.68
C LEU A 51 9.25 -15.76 -1.11
N LEU A 52 9.27 -14.90 -0.09
CA LEU A 52 10.52 -14.53 0.57
C LEU A 52 11.20 -15.76 1.19
N LYS A 53 10.45 -16.61 1.88
CA LYS A 53 10.98 -17.86 2.44
C LYS A 53 11.55 -18.77 1.35
N GLU A 54 10.85 -18.92 0.23
CA GLU A 54 11.32 -19.70 -0.91
C GLU A 54 12.62 -19.14 -1.49
N MET A 55 12.70 -17.83 -1.71
CA MET A 55 13.93 -17.18 -2.21
C MET A 55 15.13 -17.36 -1.26
N VAL A 56 14.90 -17.28 0.06
CA VAL A 56 15.96 -17.49 1.05
C VAL A 56 16.43 -18.95 1.06
N THR A 57 15.49 -19.89 1.02
CA THR A 57 15.79 -21.32 1.20
C THR A 57 16.25 -22.04 -0.06
N LYS A 58 15.74 -21.66 -1.23
CA LYS A 58 16.03 -22.32 -2.51
C LYS A 58 17.10 -21.56 -3.30
N ASP A 59 17.00 -20.24 -3.34
CA ASP A 59 17.84 -19.40 -4.19
C ASP A 59 19.02 -18.78 -3.43
N GLY A 60 19.11 -19.04 -2.12
CA GLY A 60 20.19 -18.56 -1.27
C GLY A 60 20.16 -17.03 -1.03
N LEU A 61 19.00 -16.40 -1.20
CA LEU A 61 18.84 -14.96 -0.96
C LEU A 61 19.21 -14.61 0.49
N LYS A 62 20.15 -13.68 0.67
CA LYS A 62 20.51 -13.12 1.97
C LYS A 62 19.69 -11.87 2.25
N VAL A 63 18.90 -11.88 3.32
CA VAL A 63 18.08 -10.74 3.73
C VAL A 63 18.81 -9.93 4.79
N TYR A 64 19.09 -8.66 4.48
CA TYR A 64 19.63 -7.70 5.44
C TYR A 64 18.50 -6.89 6.09
N TYR A 65 18.54 -6.68 7.39
CA TYR A 65 17.61 -5.80 8.10
C TYR A 65 18.40 -4.59 8.60
N PRO A 66 18.16 -3.36 8.07
CA PRO A 66 18.87 -2.18 8.53
C PRO A 66 18.58 -1.89 10.00
N THR A 67 19.59 -1.39 10.70
CA THR A 67 19.49 -0.84 12.05
C THR A 67 18.60 0.41 12.08
N ASP A 68 18.17 0.81 13.28
CA ASP A 68 17.39 2.05 13.44
C ASP A 68 18.16 3.29 12.97
N ALA A 69 19.49 3.31 13.14
CA ALA A 69 20.36 4.38 12.69
C ALA A 69 20.41 4.46 11.16
N GLU A 70 20.55 3.32 10.47
CA GLU A 70 20.49 3.28 9.00
C GLU A 70 19.10 3.65 8.50
N MET A 71 18.03 3.15 9.13
CA MET A 71 16.65 3.54 8.79
C MET A 71 16.41 5.04 8.99
N LYS A 72 17.07 5.68 9.96
CA LYS A 72 17.02 7.13 10.12
C LYS A 72 17.66 7.84 8.92
N GLN A 73 18.81 7.35 8.43
CA GLN A 73 19.44 7.90 7.23
C GLN A 73 18.52 7.82 6.01
N PHE A 74 17.81 6.70 5.82
CA PHE A 74 16.80 6.57 4.76
C PHE A 74 15.67 7.62 4.90
N ARG A 75 15.12 7.78 6.11
CA ARG A 75 14.04 8.75 6.37
C ARG A 75 14.48 10.20 6.16
N ASP A 76 15.68 10.55 6.63
CA ASP A 76 16.22 11.90 6.49
C ASP A 76 16.47 12.23 5.01
N ALA A 77 17.06 11.30 4.26
CA ALA A 77 17.31 11.47 2.83
C ALA A 77 16.01 11.60 2.01
N ALA A 78 14.98 10.82 2.35
CA ALA A 78 13.69 10.87 1.68
C ALA A 78 12.84 12.11 2.05
N HIS A 79 13.14 12.79 3.16
CA HIS A 79 12.29 13.86 3.69
C HIS A 79 12.04 15.00 2.71
N VAL A 80 13.04 15.31 1.87
CA VAL A 80 12.95 16.38 0.87
C VAL A 80 11.83 16.14 -0.15
N VAL A 81 11.46 14.88 -0.40
CA VAL A 81 10.44 14.49 -1.37
C VAL A 81 9.08 15.08 -1.01
N TYR A 82 8.75 15.25 0.27
CA TYR A 82 7.48 15.86 0.68
C TYR A 82 7.34 17.27 0.12
N LYS A 83 8.35 18.12 0.30
CA LYS A 83 8.36 19.49 -0.23
C LYS A 83 8.34 19.51 -1.75
N THR A 84 9.07 18.59 -2.40
CA THR A 84 9.08 18.44 -3.86
C THR A 84 7.69 18.10 -4.41
N MET A 85 6.87 17.36 -3.65
CA MET A 85 5.53 16.93 -4.08
C MET A 85 4.41 17.91 -3.69
N GLU A 86 4.68 18.93 -2.87
CA GLU A 86 3.68 19.95 -2.50
C GLU A 86 2.98 20.61 -3.72
N PRO A 87 3.67 20.97 -4.82
CA PRO A 87 3.00 21.55 -6.00
C PRO A 87 2.10 20.56 -6.76
N VAL A 88 2.29 19.25 -6.57
CA VAL A 88 1.54 18.19 -7.27
C VAL A 88 0.37 17.70 -6.44
N LEU A 89 0.60 17.46 -5.15
CA LEU A 89 -0.39 16.85 -4.24
C LEU A 89 -1.09 17.89 -3.37
N GLY A 90 -0.51 19.08 -3.21
CA GLY A 90 -0.93 20.05 -2.21
C GLY A 90 -0.39 19.71 -0.81
N LYS A 91 -0.02 20.75 -0.07
CA LYS A 91 0.52 20.62 1.29
C LYS A 91 -0.47 19.95 2.26
N GLU A 92 -1.76 20.26 2.12
CA GLU A 92 -2.82 19.72 2.99
C GLU A 92 -2.90 18.18 2.93
N LEU A 93 -2.91 17.60 1.72
CA LEU A 93 -2.98 16.13 1.57
C LEU A 93 -1.75 15.44 2.14
N ILE A 94 -0.57 16.04 1.98
CA ILE A 94 0.68 15.53 2.56
C ILE A 94 0.64 15.58 4.09
N ASP A 95 0.16 16.68 4.67
CA ASP A 95 0.02 16.81 6.12
C ASP A 95 -1.00 15.84 6.71
N ILE A 96 -2.14 15.62 6.04
CA ILE A 96 -3.15 14.63 6.42
C ILE A 96 -2.53 13.24 6.45
N ALA A 97 -1.83 12.84 5.38
CA ALA A 97 -1.19 11.53 5.30
C ALA A 97 -0.16 11.34 6.43
N ARG A 98 0.69 12.34 6.68
CA ARG A 98 1.68 12.31 7.77
C ARG A 98 1.07 12.33 9.17
N GLY A 99 -0.13 12.88 9.32
CA GLY A 99 -0.88 12.90 10.57
C GLY A 99 -1.53 11.54 10.89
N ALA A 100 -1.89 10.77 9.87
CA ALA A 100 -2.53 9.46 10.03
C ALA A 100 -1.61 8.43 10.70
N ASP A 101 -0.29 8.55 10.51
CA ASP A 101 0.72 7.66 11.09
C ASP A 101 1.01 7.92 12.59
N LYS A 102 0.42 8.96 13.19
CA LYS A 102 0.66 9.35 14.60
C LYS A 102 -0.27 8.65 15.61
N LYS A 103 -0.89 7.54 15.24
CA LYS A 103 -1.70 6.69 16.14
C LYS A 103 -0.97 5.38 16.42
#